data_AF-A0A933XK67-F1
#
_entry.id   AF-A0A933XK67-F1
#
_cell.length_a   1.000
_cell.length_b   1.000
_cell.length_c   1.000
_cell.angle_alpha   90.00
_cell.angle_beta   90.00
_cell.angle_gamma   90.00
#
_symmetry.space_group_name_H-M   'P 1'
#
loop_
_entity.id
_entity.type
_entity.pdbx_description
1 polymer ?
#
loop_
_entity_poly.entity_id
_entity_poly.type
_entity_poly.pdbx_seq_one_letter_code
_entity_poly.pdbx_strand_id
1 'polypeptide(L)'
;MNKESELLEQPSISKDEPETEKRQKPNCWEFKKCGREPGGQNIHEYGVCPASIYTAADGFLGGKNAGRACAFVTGTFCDNRLQGTYTEKEKNCSGCEFYGMLKDEFSGRMSIASFDSYIGKNLRDRQQINAVKLTSTKINNLIANLCMNYFPFNKLSENRVMEVINLVRFLELRKGEIFQARSDKGHNCLYLLRGSLEVIQSGAIRSLIGPADTRIRPMLLSSAPGTSTLVANDFSIVCIADRETLDDIISWDDTFNTIEDVTTEIFERIGLIRNSLIFRRLPYYCIESAFRRMRLRKLKKGENVISIGEPGNAYYIITEGRAEVFQIENPSEGERKVVELSVGDAFGEEALISGRTRSERVCMLEDGSVLVLNKDDFHELIKKPLVTSVNARVAMSMLESGYRLLDVRYLEEYEEVRIPGAILIPLIELRARVHELSPGFKYIIYCRSANRSKVAAMILKQNNFEEVVDLEGGIIKWPYEKEGLMVSNNILKNDKP
;
A
#
# COMPACT_ATOMS: atom_id res chain seq x y z
N MET A 1 34.89 5.20 11.74
CA MET A 1 34.90 4.17 12.80
C MET A 1 33.54 3.51 12.80
N ASN A 2 33.52 2.22 12.47
CA ASN A 2 32.35 1.37 12.34
C ASN A 2 31.45 1.41 13.58
N LYS A 3 30.12 1.49 13.37
CA LYS A 3 29.15 0.90 14.29
C LYS A 3 28.06 0.20 13.47
N GLU A 4 27.97 -1.08 13.74
CA GLU A 4 27.16 -2.11 13.11
C GLU A 4 25.67 -1.94 13.45
N SER A 5 24.84 -2.43 12.53
CA SER A 5 23.40 -2.66 12.69
C SER A 5 23.13 -3.64 13.84
N GLU A 6 22.28 -3.27 14.80
CA GLU A 6 21.68 -4.20 15.75
C GLU A 6 20.72 -5.15 15.00
N LEU A 7 21.26 -6.28 14.54
CA LEU A 7 20.53 -7.50 14.28
C LEU A 7 20.06 -8.04 15.64
N LEU A 8 18.75 -8.21 15.82
CA LEU A 8 18.24 -9.06 16.91
C LEU A 8 18.82 -10.46 16.74
N GLU A 9 19.73 -10.83 17.65
CA GLU A 9 20.44 -12.10 17.63
C GLU A 9 19.46 -13.29 17.60
N GLN A 10 19.72 -14.24 16.70
CA GLN A 10 19.11 -15.56 16.77
C GLN A 10 19.48 -16.18 18.13
N PRO A 11 18.54 -16.80 18.86
CA PRO A 11 18.89 -17.49 20.09
C PRO A 11 19.99 -18.52 19.79
N SER A 12 21.12 -18.33 20.45
CA SER A 12 22.32 -19.14 20.31
C SER A 12 22.00 -20.61 20.53
N ILE A 13 22.28 -21.43 19.52
CA ILE A 13 22.35 -22.88 19.69
C ILE A 13 23.62 -23.12 20.51
N SER A 14 23.46 -23.51 21.76
CA SER A 14 24.58 -23.88 22.65
C SER A 14 25.50 -24.87 21.95
N LYS A 15 26.79 -24.53 21.87
CA LYS A 15 27.86 -25.30 21.22
C LYS A 15 28.37 -26.50 22.03
N ASP A 16 27.60 -26.97 23.01
CA ASP A 16 27.99 -28.07 23.90
C ASP A 16 26.88 -29.13 23.97
N GLU A 17 26.64 -29.82 22.85
CA GLU A 17 26.00 -31.14 22.86
C GLU A 17 26.92 -32.12 22.13
N PRO A 18 27.27 -33.27 22.74
CA PRO A 18 28.18 -34.24 22.14
C PRO A 18 27.60 -34.77 20.82
N GLU A 19 28.47 -34.95 19.81
CA GLU A 19 28.19 -35.52 18.47
C GLU A 19 27.62 -36.94 18.56
N THR A 20 26.37 -37.03 19.00
CA THR A 20 25.52 -38.21 18.93
C THR A 20 24.45 -37.87 17.91
N GLU A 21 24.45 -38.61 16.79
CA GLU A 21 23.50 -38.58 15.67
C GLU A 21 22.35 -37.58 15.82
N LYS A 22 22.41 -36.42 15.12
CA LYS A 22 21.27 -35.50 15.00
C LYS A 22 20.09 -36.25 14.38
N ARG A 23 19.23 -36.86 15.20
CA ARG A 23 17.96 -37.44 14.76
C ARG A 23 17.16 -36.34 14.06
N GLN A 24 16.88 -36.55 12.79
CA GLN A 24 16.04 -35.65 12.00
C GLN A 24 14.66 -35.54 12.67
N LYS A 25 14.26 -34.32 13.05
CA LYS A 25 13.00 -34.09 13.78
C LYS A 25 11.81 -34.40 12.87
N PRO A 26 10.73 -35.02 13.38
CA PRO A 26 9.62 -35.45 12.54
C PRO A 26 8.86 -34.24 11.95
N ASN A 27 8.47 -34.38 10.70
CA ASN A 27 7.58 -33.47 9.98
C ASN A 27 6.11 -33.81 10.25
N CYS A 28 5.19 -32.88 9.95
CA CYS A 28 3.77 -33.08 10.22
C CYS A 28 3.18 -34.32 9.55
N TRP A 29 3.63 -34.67 8.35
CA TRP A 29 3.13 -35.84 7.61
C TRP A 29 3.68 -37.16 8.17
N GLU A 30 4.91 -37.17 8.71
CA GLU A 30 5.49 -38.31 9.41
C GLU A 30 4.81 -38.54 10.76
N PHE A 31 4.50 -37.45 11.47
CA PHE A 31 3.82 -37.51 12.76
C PHE A 31 2.35 -37.93 12.60
N LYS A 32 1.60 -37.28 11.71
CA LYS A 32 0.17 -37.54 11.49
C LYS A 32 -0.08 -38.77 10.60
N LYS A 33 0.96 -39.32 9.96
CA LYS A 33 0.89 -40.45 9.01
C LYS A 33 -0.17 -40.25 7.93
N CYS A 34 -0.26 -39.03 7.39
CA CYS A 34 -1.35 -38.68 6.47
C CYS A 34 -1.14 -39.18 5.03
N GLY A 35 0.07 -39.61 4.66
CA GLY A 35 0.38 -40.17 3.34
C GLY A 35 0.26 -39.16 2.18
N ARG A 36 0.37 -37.86 2.47
CA ARG A 36 0.28 -36.77 1.47
C ARG A 36 1.63 -36.10 1.19
N GLU A 37 2.72 -36.68 1.65
CA GLU A 37 4.08 -36.39 1.22
C GLU A 37 4.34 -36.92 -0.19
N PRO A 38 5.35 -36.40 -0.93
CA PRO A 38 5.73 -36.96 -2.22
C PRO A 38 5.97 -38.48 -2.15
N GLY A 39 5.25 -39.26 -2.96
CA GLY A 39 5.28 -40.72 -2.94
C GLY A 39 4.37 -41.41 -1.92
N GLY A 40 3.65 -40.66 -1.07
CA GLY A 40 2.68 -41.19 -0.12
C GLY A 40 1.39 -41.74 -0.75
N GLN A 41 0.75 -42.67 -0.03
CA GLN A 41 -0.41 -43.45 -0.47
C GLN A 41 -1.68 -42.63 -0.79
N ASN A 42 -1.81 -41.43 -0.22
CA ASN A 42 -3.02 -40.60 -0.30
C ASN A 42 -2.91 -39.44 -1.30
N ILE A 43 -1.83 -39.39 -2.10
CA ILE A 43 -1.66 -38.33 -3.12
C ILE A 43 -2.72 -38.43 -4.22
N HIS A 44 -3.08 -39.64 -4.66
CA HIS A 44 -4.02 -39.81 -5.77
C HIS A 44 -5.42 -39.29 -5.45
N GLU A 45 -5.84 -39.40 -4.19
CA GLU A 45 -7.18 -39.00 -3.74
C GLU A 45 -7.22 -37.54 -3.25
N TYR A 46 -6.19 -37.08 -2.53
CA TYR A 46 -6.20 -35.78 -1.86
C TYR A 46 -5.13 -34.80 -2.35
N GLY A 47 -4.32 -35.20 -3.33
CA GLY A 47 -3.17 -34.43 -3.81
C GLY A 47 -2.01 -34.37 -2.81
N VAL A 48 -0.86 -33.91 -3.29
CA VAL A 48 0.33 -33.67 -2.45
C VAL A 48 0.04 -32.51 -1.48
N CYS A 49 0.35 -32.70 -0.21
CA CYS A 49 0.16 -31.68 0.80
C CYS A 49 1.09 -30.49 0.53
N PRO A 50 0.57 -29.25 0.48
CA PRO A 50 1.43 -28.08 0.29
C PRO A 50 2.58 -28.00 1.31
N ALA A 51 2.36 -28.41 2.56
CA ALA A 51 3.41 -28.39 3.58
C ALA A 51 4.59 -29.34 3.26
N SER A 52 4.36 -30.44 2.53
CA SER A 52 5.40 -31.41 2.19
C SER A 52 6.24 -31.04 0.97
N ILE A 53 5.86 -29.98 0.25
CA ILE A 53 6.58 -29.46 -0.91
C ILE A 53 6.95 -27.97 -0.78
N TYR A 54 6.54 -27.31 0.31
CA TYR A 54 6.83 -25.89 0.55
C TYR A 54 8.28 -25.70 1.02
N THR A 55 9.21 -25.60 0.07
CA THR A 55 10.65 -25.52 0.29
C THR A 55 11.12 -24.23 0.96
N ALA A 56 10.34 -23.14 0.91
CA ALA A 56 10.73 -21.86 1.53
C ALA A 56 10.84 -21.95 3.07
N ALA A 57 10.21 -22.95 3.68
CA ALA A 57 10.34 -23.25 5.10
C ALA A 57 11.31 -24.43 5.38
N ASP A 58 12.06 -24.91 4.39
CA ASP A 58 13.01 -26.02 4.61
C ASP A 58 14.05 -25.66 5.68
N GLY A 59 14.37 -26.63 6.54
CA GLY A 59 15.20 -26.46 7.74
C GLY A 59 14.50 -25.75 8.91
N PHE A 60 13.28 -25.23 8.73
CA PHE A 60 12.57 -24.52 9.79
C PHE A 60 12.26 -25.45 10.97
N LEU A 61 12.67 -25.02 12.16
CA LEU A 61 12.64 -25.83 13.38
C LEU A 61 13.29 -27.22 13.24
N GLY A 62 14.27 -27.36 12.34
CA GLY A 62 14.94 -28.64 12.04
C GLY A 62 14.09 -29.60 11.20
N GLY A 63 13.04 -29.11 10.54
CA GLY A 63 12.16 -29.90 9.67
C GLY A 63 12.57 -29.83 8.19
N LYS A 64 11.95 -30.69 7.38
CA LYS A 64 12.05 -30.67 5.91
C LYS A 64 10.86 -29.90 5.34
N ASN A 65 11.08 -29.09 4.31
CA ASN A 65 10.07 -28.20 3.74
C ASN A 65 9.28 -27.47 4.85
N ALA A 66 7.97 -27.30 4.73
CA ALA A 66 7.15 -26.75 5.81
C ALA A 66 6.62 -27.81 6.79
N GLY A 67 7.29 -28.96 6.91
CA GLY A 67 6.86 -30.05 7.77
C GLY A 67 6.69 -29.64 9.23
N ARG A 68 7.51 -28.71 9.71
CA ARG A 68 7.41 -28.13 11.07
C ARG A 68 6.88 -26.69 11.07
N ALA A 69 6.32 -26.24 9.93
CA ALA A 69 5.66 -24.95 9.73
C ALA A 69 4.23 -25.12 9.18
N CYS A 70 3.66 -26.32 9.26
CA CYS A 70 2.47 -26.69 8.51
C CYS A 70 1.24 -25.84 8.86
N ALA A 71 1.13 -25.35 10.11
CA ALA A 71 0.05 -24.45 10.55
C ALA A 71 -0.01 -23.15 9.73
N PHE A 72 1.09 -22.76 9.10
CA PHE A 72 1.25 -21.51 8.37
C PHE A 72 1.23 -21.66 6.85
N VAL A 73 1.05 -22.89 6.35
CA VAL A 73 0.91 -23.18 4.93
C VAL A 73 -0.56 -23.31 4.58
N THR A 74 -1.10 -22.44 3.72
CA THR A 74 -2.49 -22.55 3.28
C THR A 74 -2.71 -23.80 2.42
N GLY A 75 -3.93 -24.34 2.45
CA GLY A 75 -4.29 -25.49 1.62
C GLY A 75 -3.81 -26.85 2.15
N THR A 76 -3.29 -26.93 3.38
CA THR A 76 -3.13 -28.24 4.04
C THR A 76 -4.51 -28.84 4.30
N PHE A 77 -4.57 -30.17 4.20
CA PHE A 77 -5.77 -30.95 4.47
C PHE A 77 -5.41 -31.88 5.64
N CYS A 78 -6.01 -31.62 6.79
CA CYS A 78 -5.74 -32.29 8.05
C CYS A 78 -7.07 -32.73 8.65
N ASP A 79 -7.11 -33.91 9.27
CA ASP A 79 -8.31 -34.49 9.88
C ASP A 79 -9.54 -34.43 8.95
N ASN A 80 -9.34 -34.84 7.68
CA ASN A 80 -10.34 -34.85 6.60
C ASN A 80 -10.99 -33.49 6.26
N ARG A 81 -10.34 -32.39 6.62
CA ARG A 81 -10.83 -31.04 6.32
C ARG A 81 -9.71 -30.14 5.78
N LEU A 82 -10.07 -29.31 4.79
CA LEU A 82 -9.21 -28.22 4.33
C LEU A 82 -9.08 -27.18 5.43
N GLN A 83 -7.85 -26.86 5.84
CA GLN A 83 -7.60 -26.07 7.03
C GLN A 83 -7.78 -24.55 6.84
N GLY A 84 -8.08 -24.10 5.62
CA GLY A 84 -8.41 -22.71 5.31
C GLY A 84 -7.20 -21.79 5.15
N THR A 85 -7.48 -20.49 5.26
CA THR A 85 -6.52 -19.36 5.24
C THR A 85 -5.72 -19.28 6.54
N TYR A 86 -4.66 -18.47 6.57
CA TYR A 86 -3.82 -18.28 7.77
C TYR A 86 -4.62 -17.98 9.04
N THR A 87 -5.56 -17.03 8.96
CA THR A 87 -6.40 -16.61 10.09
C THR A 87 -7.34 -17.72 10.59
N GLU A 88 -7.77 -18.60 9.70
CA GLU A 88 -8.58 -19.77 10.06
C GLU A 88 -7.71 -20.86 10.68
N LYS A 89 -6.47 -21.03 10.19
CA LYS A 89 -5.53 -22.03 10.69
C LYS A 89 -5.02 -21.74 12.10
N GLU A 90 -4.93 -20.47 12.51
CA GLU A 90 -4.62 -20.12 13.90
C GLU A 90 -5.59 -20.77 14.89
N LYS A 91 -6.89 -20.76 14.56
CA LYS A 91 -7.93 -21.44 15.34
C LYS A 91 -7.91 -22.94 15.10
N ASN A 92 -7.91 -23.38 13.85
CA ASN A 92 -8.05 -24.80 13.50
C ASN A 92 -6.86 -25.66 13.96
N CYS A 93 -5.64 -25.13 13.92
CA CYS A 93 -4.43 -25.86 14.30
C CYS A 93 -4.13 -25.78 15.81
N SER A 94 -4.79 -24.90 16.57
CA SER A 94 -4.60 -24.81 18.01
C SER A 94 -4.91 -26.11 18.77
N GLY A 95 -5.83 -26.93 18.25
CA GLY A 95 -6.14 -28.27 18.77
C GLY A 95 -5.36 -29.42 18.12
N CYS A 96 -4.38 -29.14 17.25
CA CYS A 96 -3.61 -30.17 16.57
C CYS A 96 -2.47 -30.68 17.47
N GLU A 97 -2.41 -32.00 17.70
CA GLU A 97 -1.39 -32.66 18.51
C GLU A 97 0.05 -32.34 18.05
N PHE A 98 0.29 -32.30 16.73
CA PHE A 98 1.61 -31.98 16.19
C PHE A 98 2.00 -30.51 16.47
N TYR A 99 1.04 -29.59 16.38
CA TYR A 99 1.29 -28.18 16.67
C TYR A 99 1.46 -27.93 18.18
N GLY A 100 0.71 -28.66 19.02
CA GLY A 100 0.93 -28.71 20.46
C GLY A 100 2.33 -29.18 20.83
N MET A 101 2.80 -30.27 20.22
CA MET A 101 4.18 -30.75 20.38
C MET A 101 5.22 -29.69 19.98
N LEU A 102 5.03 -28.97 18.87
CA LEU A 102 5.92 -27.87 18.47
C LEU A 102 5.92 -26.73 19.48
N LYS A 103 4.76 -26.41 20.07
CA LYS A 103 4.62 -25.41 21.14
C LYS A 103 5.36 -25.84 22.39
N ASP A 104 5.24 -27.09 22.81
CA ASP A 104 5.93 -27.62 23.99
C ASP A 104 7.46 -27.65 23.81
N GLU A 105 7.93 -27.94 22.59
CA GLU A 105 9.35 -27.93 22.26
C GLU A 105 9.97 -26.51 22.31
N PHE A 106 9.15 -25.46 22.14
CA PHE A 106 9.59 -24.06 22.11
C PHE A 106 9.20 -23.22 23.33
N SER A 107 8.24 -23.66 24.14
CA SER A 107 7.73 -22.94 25.32
C SER A 107 8.78 -22.76 26.42
N GLY A 108 9.83 -23.58 26.44
CA GLY A 108 10.98 -23.41 27.33
C GLY A 108 11.93 -22.25 26.98
N ARG A 109 11.73 -21.57 25.83
CA ARG A 109 12.63 -20.51 25.32
C ARG A 109 11.94 -19.17 25.04
N MET A 110 10.61 -19.13 24.93
CA MET A 110 9.81 -17.90 24.76
C MET A 110 8.33 -18.11 25.10
N SER A 111 7.59 -17.03 25.37
CA SER A 111 6.14 -17.10 25.61
C SER A 111 5.35 -17.54 24.36
N ILE A 112 4.15 -18.09 24.53
CA ILE A 112 3.28 -18.57 23.44
C ILE A 112 2.97 -17.45 22.43
N ALA A 113 2.68 -16.24 22.90
CA ALA A 113 2.44 -15.08 22.03
C ALA A 113 3.71 -14.68 21.26
N SER A 114 4.88 -14.82 21.88
CA SER A 114 6.18 -14.59 21.25
C SER A 114 6.49 -15.64 20.19
N PHE A 115 6.09 -16.90 20.40
CA PHE A 115 6.26 -17.99 19.43
C PHE A 115 5.42 -17.77 18.18
N ASP A 116 4.12 -17.52 18.33
CA ASP A 116 3.24 -17.28 17.17
C ASP A 116 3.66 -16.01 16.40
N SER A 117 4.12 -14.98 17.10
CA SER A 117 4.71 -13.77 16.49
C SER A 117 6.05 -14.04 15.80
N TYR A 118 6.96 -14.81 16.41
CA TYR A 118 8.27 -15.16 15.86
C TYR A 118 8.17 -16.02 14.60
N ILE A 119 7.30 -17.05 14.65
CA ILE A 119 7.03 -17.92 13.50
C ILE A 119 6.34 -17.11 12.40
N GLY A 120 5.32 -16.31 12.74
CA GLY A 120 4.63 -15.46 11.78
C GLY A 120 5.52 -14.40 11.14
N LYS A 121 6.46 -13.80 11.87
CA LYS A 121 7.41 -12.80 11.34
C LYS A 121 8.45 -13.45 10.42
N ASN A 122 9.12 -14.51 10.87
CA ASN A 122 10.11 -15.22 10.05
C ASN A 122 9.51 -15.93 8.83
N LEU A 123 8.28 -16.43 8.94
CA LEU A 123 7.57 -16.99 7.79
C LEU A 123 6.96 -15.92 6.89
N ARG A 124 6.59 -14.72 7.38
CA ARG A 124 6.22 -13.59 6.51
C ARG A 124 7.40 -13.12 5.66
N ASP A 125 8.58 -13.01 6.27
CA ASP A 125 9.83 -12.68 5.58
C ASP A 125 10.23 -13.77 4.56
N ARG A 126 9.82 -15.02 4.78
CA ARG A 126 10.04 -16.14 3.83
C ARG A 126 8.87 -16.40 2.86
N GLN A 127 7.64 -15.98 3.19
CA GLN A 127 6.45 -15.99 2.31
C GLN A 127 6.50 -14.85 1.29
N GLN A 128 7.31 -13.82 1.54
CA GLN A 128 7.73 -12.85 0.52
C GLN A 128 8.55 -13.48 -0.61
N ILE A 129 8.96 -14.75 -0.50
CA ILE A 129 9.73 -15.49 -1.50
C ILE A 129 8.99 -16.78 -1.87
N ASN A 130 7.85 -16.65 -2.56
CA ASN A 130 7.35 -17.71 -3.44
C ASN A 130 6.52 -17.12 -4.59
N ALA A 131 7.13 -16.18 -5.29
CA ALA A 131 7.33 -16.37 -6.71
C ALA A 131 8.73 -16.97 -6.88
N VAL A 132 9.00 -17.66 -7.99
CA VAL A 132 10.33 -18.19 -8.35
C VAL A 132 11.46 -17.33 -7.79
N LYS A 133 12.53 -17.94 -7.22
CA LYS A 133 13.76 -17.27 -6.76
C LYS A 133 14.33 -16.38 -7.87
N LEU A 134 13.81 -15.16 -7.99
CA LEU A 134 14.37 -14.09 -8.77
C LEU A 134 15.53 -13.55 -7.94
N THR A 135 16.73 -13.50 -8.53
CA THR A 135 17.82 -12.76 -7.90
C THR A 135 17.43 -11.30 -7.75
N SER A 136 18.00 -10.57 -6.78
CA SER A 136 17.78 -9.13 -6.62
C SER A 136 17.99 -8.36 -7.94
N THR A 137 19.01 -8.75 -8.72
CA THR A 137 19.26 -8.22 -10.06
C THR A 137 18.10 -8.46 -11.04
N LYS A 138 17.51 -9.67 -11.03
CA LYS A 138 16.40 -10.01 -11.92
C LYS A 138 15.12 -9.28 -11.55
N ILE A 139 14.85 -9.10 -10.25
CA ILE A 139 13.72 -8.29 -9.75
C ILE A 139 13.88 -6.83 -10.17
N ASN A 140 15.06 -6.24 -9.96
CA ASN A 140 15.33 -4.86 -10.33
C ASN A 140 15.15 -4.61 -11.82
N ASN A 141 15.59 -5.55 -12.68
CA ASN A 141 15.38 -5.45 -14.12
C ASN A 141 13.89 -5.52 -14.52
N LEU A 142 13.09 -6.34 -13.83
CA LEU A 142 11.65 -6.42 -14.08
C LEU A 142 10.92 -5.15 -13.62
N ILE A 143 11.33 -4.56 -12.50
CA ILE A 143 10.80 -3.29 -12.03
C ILE A 143 11.18 -2.17 -12.99
N ALA A 144 12.44 -2.09 -13.42
CA ALA A 144 12.86 -1.13 -14.43
C ALA A 144 12.03 -1.26 -15.72
N ASN A 145 11.79 -2.50 -16.18
CA ASN A 145 10.93 -2.75 -17.32
C ASN A 145 9.48 -2.28 -17.10
N LEU A 146 8.89 -2.52 -15.91
CA LEU A 146 7.57 -2.00 -15.54
C LEU A 146 7.56 -0.46 -15.63
N CYS A 147 8.48 0.19 -14.90
CA CYS A 147 8.57 1.66 -14.82
C CYS A 147 8.97 2.32 -16.14
N MET A 148 9.53 1.59 -17.12
CA MET A 148 9.83 2.16 -18.43
C MET A 148 8.69 1.96 -19.43
N ASN A 149 8.00 0.82 -19.35
CA ASN A 149 7.15 0.38 -20.46
C ASN A 149 5.67 0.27 -20.13
N TYR A 150 5.28 0.10 -18.87
CA TYR A 150 3.90 -0.25 -18.51
C TYR A 150 3.19 0.93 -17.85
N PHE A 151 2.04 1.31 -18.40
CA PHE A 151 1.15 2.27 -17.77
C PHE A 151 0.45 1.61 -16.56
N PRO A 152 0.37 2.29 -15.40
CA PRO A 152 0.82 3.66 -15.14
C PRO A 152 2.21 3.78 -14.50
N PHE A 153 2.96 2.69 -14.34
CA PHE A 153 4.31 2.73 -13.75
C PHE A 153 5.26 3.66 -14.52
N ASN A 154 5.10 3.76 -15.83
CA ASN A 154 5.88 4.66 -16.69
C ASN A 154 5.55 6.16 -16.54
N LYS A 155 4.58 6.51 -15.69
CA LYS A 155 4.28 7.89 -15.30
C LYS A 155 4.87 8.25 -13.94
N LEU A 156 5.38 7.28 -13.18
CA LEU A 156 5.96 7.52 -11.87
C LEU A 156 7.36 8.13 -11.99
N SER A 157 7.66 9.09 -11.13
CA SER A 157 9.01 9.62 -10.94
C SER A 157 9.98 8.54 -10.42
N GLU A 158 11.28 8.74 -10.66
CA GLU A 158 12.33 7.82 -10.21
C GLU A 158 12.30 7.60 -8.69
N ASN A 159 11.88 8.60 -7.92
CA ASN A 159 11.79 8.55 -6.46
C ASN A 159 10.70 7.57 -5.96
N ARG A 160 9.75 7.17 -6.82
CA ARG A 160 8.66 6.23 -6.46
C ARG A 160 8.97 4.78 -6.77
N VAL A 161 10.06 4.50 -7.47
CA VAL A 161 10.42 3.13 -7.90
C VAL A 161 10.56 2.19 -6.70
N MET A 162 11.07 2.69 -5.57
CA MET A 162 11.19 1.91 -4.34
C MET A 162 9.83 1.56 -3.70
N GLU A 163 8.82 2.42 -3.86
CA GLU A 163 7.46 2.14 -3.39
C GLU A 163 6.79 1.05 -4.24
N VAL A 164 7.11 1.00 -5.55
CA VAL A 164 6.61 -0.02 -6.48
C VAL A 164 7.02 -1.44 -6.07
N ILE A 165 8.23 -1.63 -5.51
CA ILE A 165 8.72 -2.95 -5.06
C ILE A 165 7.72 -3.61 -4.11
N ASN A 166 7.17 -2.83 -3.17
CA ASN A 166 6.27 -3.33 -2.14
C ASN A 166 4.83 -3.52 -2.65
N LEU A 167 4.53 -3.01 -3.85
CA LEU A 167 3.20 -3.02 -4.46
C LEU A 167 3.01 -4.22 -5.40
N VAL A 168 4.08 -4.65 -6.06
CA VAL A 168 4.00 -5.60 -7.17
C VAL A 168 4.41 -7.01 -6.75
N ARG A 169 3.75 -8.00 -7.36
CA ARG A 169 4.08 -9.42 -7.22
C ARG A 169 4.37 -10.00 -8.58
N PHE A 170 5.60 -10.44 -8.80
CA PHE A 170 5.97 -11.15 -10.02
C PHE A 170 5.60 -12.63 -9.92
N LEU A 171 5.30 -13.28 -11.03
CA LEU A 171 5.10 -14.72 -11.15
C LEU A 171 5.80 -15.19 -12.43
N GLU A 172 6.52 -16.30 -12.36
CA GLU A 172 7.01 -16.98 -13.56
C GLU A 172 6.21 -18.27 -13.72
N LEU A 173 5.60 -18.43 -14.90
CA LEU A 173 4.77 -19.59 -15.23
C LEU A 173 5.42 -20.34 -16.39
N ARG A 174 5.56 -21.65 -16.25
CA ARG A 174 5.99 -22.53 -17.34
C ARG A 174 4.81 -22.84 -18.25
N LYS A 175 5.09 -23.24 -19.48
CA LYS A 175 4.05 -23.73 -20.41
C LYS A 175 3.19 -24.82 -19.76
N GLY A 176 1.87 -24.63 -19.80
CA GLY A 176 0.86 -25.50 -19.21
C GLY A 176 0.61 -25.27 -17.72
N GLU A 177 1.39 -24.41 -17.06
CA GLU A 177 1.19 -24.10 -15.64
C GLU A 177 -0.08 -23.27 -15.43
N ILE A 178 -0.84 -23.63 -14.41
CA ILE A 178 -2.10 -22.99 -14.04
C ILE A 178 -1.92 -22.29 -12.71
N PHE A 179 -2.28 -21.01 -12.64
CA PHE A 179 -2.21 -20.21 -11.43
C PHE A 179 -3.55 -19.54 -11.13
N GLN A 180 -4.05 -19.68 -9.91
CA GLN A 180 -5.26 -18.98 -9.47
C GLN A 180 -4.89 -17.66 -8.80
N ALA A 181 -5.11 -16.56 -9.50
CA ALA A 181 -4.97 -15.23 -8.95
C ALA A 181 -6.27 -14.82 -8.22
N ARG A 182 -6.11 -14.42 -6.95
CA ARG A 182 -7.20 -13.86 -6.13
C ARG A 182 -7.03 -12.35 -6.03
N SER A 183 -8.14 -11.63 -6.10
CA SER A 183 -8.19 -10.23 -5.70
C SER A 183 -9.05 -10.09 -4.45
N ASP A 184 -8.41 -9.79 -3.32
CA ASP A 184 -9.08 -9.65 -2.03
C ASP A 184 -10.08 -8.49 -2.02
N LYS A 185 -9.87 -7.47 -2.87
CA LYS A 185 -10.70 -6.27 -3.00
C LYS A 185 -11.25 -6.02 -4.42
N GLY A 186 -10.94 -6.85 -5.42
CA GLY A 186 -11.31 -6.60 -6.82
C GLY A 186 -10.55 -5.48 -7.51
N HIS A 187 -9.40 -5.10 -6.97
CA HIS A 187 -8.59 -3.99 -7.48
C HIS A 187 -7.25 -4.46 -8.03
N ASN A 188 -6.94 -5.76 -8.00
CA ASN A 188 -5.68 -6.26 -8.53
C ASN A 188 -5.69 -6.24 -10.05
N CYS A 189 -4.59 -5.83 -10.64
CA CYS A 189 -4.36 -5.77 -12.07
C CYS A 189 -3.20 -6.67 -12.46
N LEU A 190 -3.32 -7.31 -13.62
CA LEU A 190 -2.35 -8.21 -14.21
C LEU A 190 -1.64 -7.53 -15.39
N TYR A 191 -0.32 -7.65 -15.37
CA TYR A 191 0.61 -7.20 -16.38
C TYR A 191 1.38 -8.41 -16.91
N LEU A 192 1.26 -8.70 -18.19
CA LEU A 192 2.07 -9.70 -18.88
C LEU A 192 3.38 -9.06 -19.32
N LEU A 193 4.50 -9.50 -18.75
CA LEU A 193 5.82 -8.94 -19.03
C LEU A 193 6.58 -9.72 -20.10
N ARG A 194 6.25 -11.00 -20.26
CA ARG A 194 6.82 -11.92 -21.25
C ARG A 194 5.88 -13.10 -21.45
N GLY A 195 5.84 -13.65 -22.66
CA GLY A 195 5.10 -14.87 -22.98
C GLY A 195 3.65 -14.59 -23.37
N SER A 196 2.81 -15.60 -23.22
CA SER A 196 1.39 -15.63 -23.57
C SER A 196 0.58 -16.46 -22.56
N LEU A 197 -0.64 -16.00 -22.29
CA LEU A 197 -1.52 -16.54 -21.25
C LEU A 197 -2.95 -16.62 -21.75
N GLU A 198 -3.70 -17.59 -21.26
CA GLU A 198 -5.15 -17.52 -21.20
C GLU A 198 -5.57 -17.12 -19.80
N VAL A 199 -6.48 -16.16 -19.71
CA VAL A 199 -7.05 -15.70 -18.44
C VAL A 199 -8.54 -16.03 -18.45
N ILE A 200 -8.95 -16.87 -17.52
CA ILE A 200 -10.33 -17.34 -17.36
C ILE A 200 -10.94 -16.64 -16.16
N GLN A 201 -12.02 -15.88 -16.39
CA GLN A 201 -12.73 -15.11 -15.38
C GLN A 201 -14.22 -15.13 -15.67
N SER A 202 -15.05 -15.46 -14.68
CA SER A 202 -16.52 -15.44 -14.79
C SER A 202 -17.07 -16.21 -16.02
N GLY A 203 -16.41 -17.30 -16.41
CA GLY A 203 -16.77 -18.11 -17.57
C GLY A 203 -16.27 -17.58 -18.93
N ALA A 204 -15.72 -16.36 -18.98
CA ALA A 204 -15.08 -15.82 -20.16
C ALA A 204 -13.58 -16.19 -20.20
N ILE A 205 -13.08 -16.49 -21.39
CA ILE A 205 -11.66 -16.74 -21.65
C ILE A 205 -11.12 -15.55 -22.44
N ARG A 206 -10.03 -14.95 -21.96
CA ARG A 206 -9.30 -13.90 -22.65
C ARG A 206 -7.88 -14.36 -22.92
N SER A 207 -7.49 -14.38 -24.19
CA SER A 207 -6.11 -14.69 -24.59
C SER A 207 -5.27 -13.42 -24.58
N LEU A 208 -4.12 -13.48 -23.91
CA LEU A 208 -3.04 -12.51 -23.95
C LEU A 208 -1.90 -13.15 -24.74
N ILE A 209 -1.64 -12.66 -25.95
CA ILE A 209 -0.66 -13.21 -26.88
C ILE A 209 0.73 -12.58 -26.70
N GLY A 210 0.82 -11.48 -25.95
CA GLY A 210 2.10 -10.86 -25.65
C GLY A 210 2.04 -9.68 -24.70
N PRO A 211 3.21 -9.12 -24.35
CA PRO A 211 3.29 -8.05 -23.36
C PRO A 211 2.56 -6.75 -23.74
N ALA A 212 2.40 -6.50 -25.05
CA ALA A 212 1.67 -5.35 -25.58
C ALA A 212 0.20 -5.31 -25.11
N ASP A 213 -0.44 -6.46 -24.89
CA ASP A 213 -1.86 -6.56 -24.53
C ASP A 213 -2.18 -5.92 -23.18
N THR A 214 -1.19 -5.84 -22.29
CA THR A 214 -1.33 -5.28 -20.94
C THR A 214 -0.45 -4.05 -20.70
N ARG A 215 0.28 -3.59 -21.72
CA ARG A 215 1.26 -2.51 -21.59
C ARG A 215 0.61 -1.17 -21.26
N ILE A 216 -0.45 -0.83 -21.98
CA ILE A 216 -1.21 0.41 -21.78
C ILE A 216 -2.40 0.16 -20.86
N ARG A 217 -3.02 -1.02 -20.97
CA ARG A 217 -4.28 -1.36 -20.29
C ARG A 217 -4.12 -2.69 -19.55
N PRO A 218 -3.74 -2.66 -18.27
CA PRO A 218 -3.57 -3.89 -17.52
C PRO A 218 -4.91 -4.61 -17.34
N MET A 219 -4.86 -5.93 -17.24
CA MET A 219 -6.07 -6.73 -17.11
C MET A 219 -6.55 -6.71 -15.66
N LEU A 220 -7.77 -6.22 -15.41
CA LEU A 220 -8.36 -6.26 -14.08
C LEU A 220 -8.65 -7.72 -13.69
N LEU A 221 -8.31 -8.08 -12.46
CA LEU A 221 -8.61 -9.39 -11.87
C LEU A 221 -9.93 -9.32 -11.13
N SER A 222 -10.80 -10.31 -11.35
CA SER A 222 -12.09 -10.40 -10.67
C SER A 222 -11.95 -10.43 -9.15
N SER A 223 -12.84 -9.72 -8.45
CA SER A 223 -13.07 -9.90 -7.01
C SER A 223 -13.78 -11.22 -6.75
N ALA A 224 -13.62 -11.72 -5.52
CA ALA A 224 -14.44 -12.81 -5.00
C ALA A 224 -15.95 -12.58 -5.26
N PRO A 225 -16.70 -13.64 -5.62
CA PRO A 225 -16.31 -15.05 -5.56
C PRO A 225 -15.52 -15.58 -6.78
N GLY A 226 -15.28 -14.75 -7.82
CA GLY A 226 -14.58 -15.19 -9.04
C GLY A 226 -13.06 -15.13 -8.91
N THR A 227 -12.39 -16.26 -8.73
CA THR A 227 -10.92 -16.32 -8.89
C THR A 227 -10.57 -16.24 -10.37
N SER A 228 -9.51 -15.51 -10.71
CA SER A 228 -8.98 -15.47 -12.07
C SER A 228 -8.02 -16.64 -12.27
N THR A 229 -8.25 -17.48 -13.27
CA THR A 229 -7.34 -18.59 -13.58
C THR A 229 -6.44 -18.18 -14.74
N LEU A 230 -5.14 -18.22 -14.51
CA LEU A 230 -4.11 -17.96 -15.52
C LEU A 230 -3.58 -19.29 -16.01
N VAL A 231 -3.55 -19.50 -17.33
CA VAL A 231 -2.99 -20.69 -17.97
C VAL A 231 -1.90 -20.23 -18.92
N ALA A 232 -0.65 -20.65 -18.68
CA ALA A 232 0.48 -20.23 -19.49
C ALA A 232 0.60 -21.07 -20.77
N ASN A 233 0.59 -20.41 -21.93
CA ASN A 233 0.76 -21.06 -23.24
C ASN A 233 2.24 -21.29 -23.59
N ASP A 234 3.13 -20.52 -22.95
CA ASP A 234 4.58 -20.58 -23.06
C ASP A 234 5.24 -20.22 -21.71
N PHE A 235 6.57 -20.01 -21.68
CA PHE A 235 7.21 -19.44 -20.50
C PHE A 235 6.81 -17.96 -20.35
N SER A 236 6.04 -17.68 -19.31
CA SER A 236 5.43 -16.38 -19.07
C SER A 236 5.95 -15.72 -17.79
N ILE A 237 6.14 -14.41 -17.82
CA ILE A 237 6.42 -13.60 -16.62
C ILE A 237 5.24 -12.64 -16.44
N VAL A 238 4.62 -12.68 -15.28
CA VAL A 238 3.44 -11.90 -14.93
C VAL A 238 3.75 -11.00 -13.74
N CYS A 239 3.19 -9.80 -13.72
CA CYS A 239 3.16 -8.94 -12.54
C CYS A 239 1.70 -8.72 -12.13
N ILE A 240 1.41 -8.89 -10.85
CA ILE A 240 0.14 -8.55 -10.22
C ILE A 240 0.38 -7.35 -9.31
N ALA A 241 -0.38 -6.28 -9.50
CA ALA A 241 -0.29 -5.07 -8.68
C ALA A 241 -1.66 -4.65 -8.17
N ASP A 242 -1.70 -4.01 -7.00
CA ASP A 242 -2.91 -3.40 -6.47
C ASP A 242 -3.18 -2.04 -7.16
N ARG A 243 -4.29 -1.91 -7.90
CA ARG A 243 -4.62 -0.68 -8.64
C ARG A 243 -5.00 0.48 -7.74
N GLU A 244 -5.58 0.21 -6.56
CA GLU A 244 -5.97 1.27 -5.61
C GLU A 244 -4.71 1.91 -5.02
N THR A 245 -3.79 1.10 -4.52
CA THR A 245 -2.52 1.58 -3.96
C THR A 245 -1.66 2.24 -5.04
N LEU A 246 -1.68 1.74 -6.28
CA LEU A 246 -0.99 2.38 -7.40
C LEU A 246 -1.57 3.77 -7.73
N ASP A 247 -2.91 3.90 -7.75
CA ASP A 247 -3.59 5.18 -7.99
C ASP A 247 -3.29 6.20 -6.89
N ASP A 248 -3.10 5.77 -5.64
CA ASP A 248 -2.65 6.64 -4.55
C ASP A 248 -1.22 7.14 -4.76
N ILE A 249 -0.28 6.25 -5.14
CA ILE A 249 1.11 6.62 -5.44
C ILE A 249 1.17 7.62 -6.60
N ILE A 250 0.41 7.38 -7.67
CA ILE A 250 0.35 8.29 -8.83
C ILE A 250 -0.27 9.62 -8.46
N SER A 251 -1.40 9.61 -7.76
CA SER A 251 -2.07 10.85 -7.33
C SER A 251 -1.15 11.69 -6.47
N TRP A 252 -0.38 11.03 -5.61
CA TRP A 252 0.65 11.65 -4.81
C TRP A 252 1.74 12.22 -5.71
N ASP A 253 2.38 11.43 -6.56
CA ASP A 253 3.45 11.85 -7.47
C ASP A 253 3.07 13.01 -8.38
N ASP A 254 1.90 12.94 -9.02
CA ASP A 254 1.34 14.01 -9.85
C ASP A 254 1.20 15.31 -9.05
N THR A 255 0.71 15.22 -7.80
CA THR A 255 0.59 16.38 -6.91
C THR A 255 1.95 17.04 -6.68
N PHE A 256 3.02 16.27 -6.45
CA PHE A 256 4.37 16.83 -6.28
C PHE A 256 4.91 17.46 -7.51
N ASN A 257 4.75 16.80 -8.65
CA ASN A 257 5.31 17.30 -9.88
C ASN A 257 4.61 18.59 -10.32
N THR A 258 3.43 18.91 -9.77
CA THR A 258 2.84 20.24 -9.91
C THR A 258 3.49 21.33 -9.03
N ILE A 259 4.39 20.98 -8.10
CA ILE A 259 5.11 21.94 -7.26
C ILE A 259 6.38 22.34 -8.01
N GLU A 260 6.55 23.64 -8.28
CA GLU A 260 7.79 24.19 -8.85
C GLU A 260 8.95 24.09 -7.83
N ASP A 261 10.18 23.87 -8.31
CA ASP A 261 11.41 23.84 -7.51
C ASP A 261 11.50 22.77 -6.40
N VAL A 262 10.95 21.57 -6.62
CA VAL A 262 11.08 20.45 -5.67
C VAL A 262 12.49 19.84 -5.73
N THR A 263 13.29 20.07 -4.69
CA THR A 263 14.53 19.35 -4.43
C THR A 263 14.27 18.02 -3.72
N THR A 264 15.24 17.11 -3.72
CA THR A 264 15.16 15.83 -2.98
C THR A 264 14.87 16.04 -1.49
N GLU A 265 15.45 17.09 -0.89
CA GLU A 265 15.22 17.46 0.51
C GLU A 265 13.75 17.86 0.77
N ILE A 266 13.12 18.55 -0.19
CA ILE A 266 11.70 18.91 -0.13
C ILE A 266 10.83 17.65 -0.21
N PHE A 267 11.18 16.72 -1.10
CA PHE A 267 10.46 15.46 -1.25
C PHE A 267 10.46 14.62 0.05
N GLU A 268 11.63 14.48 0.69
CA GLU A 268 11.76 13.76 1.96
C GLU A 268 10.90 14.40 3.06
N ARG A 269 10.95 15.75 3.17
CA ARG A 269 10.15 16.49 4.16
C ARG A 269 8.66 16.31 3.99
N ILE A 270 8.15 16.32 2.76
CA ILE A 270 6.71 16.12 2.53
C ILE A 270 6.31 14.67 2.84
N GLY A 271 7.21 13.70 2.61
CA GLY A 271 7.01 12.32 3.07
C GLY A 271 6.78 12.23 4.58
N LEU A 272 7.51 13.00 5.38
CA LEU A 272 7.31 13.12 6.83
C LEU A 272 5.96 13.75 7.16
N ILE A 273 5.58 14.84 6.47
CA ILE A 273 4.27 15.50 6.69
C ILE A 273 3.13 14.51 6.42
N ARG A 274 3.15 13.79 5.29
CA ARG A 274 2.10 12.81 4.93
C ARG A 274 1.88 11.78 6.03
N ASN A 275 2.96 11.27 6.61
CA ASN A 275 2.90 10.18 7.56
C ASN A 275 2.51 10.63 8.98
N SER A 276 2.41 11.94 9.21
CA SER A 276 1.96 12.48 10.49
C SER A 276 0.46 12.25 10.73
N LEU A 277 0.06 12.19 12.00
CA LEU A 277 -1.28 11.78 12.42
C LEU A 277 -2.43 12.60 11.81
N ILE A 278 -2.25 13.91 11.65
CA ILE A 278 -3.28 14.83 11.15
C ILE A 278 -3.32 14.84 9.63
N PHE A 279 -2.17 14.84 8.99
CA PHE A 279 -2.06 14.97 7.54
C PHE A 279 -2.35 13.67 6.80
N ARG A 280 -2.24 12.51 7.45
CA ARG A 280 -2.64 11.21 6.87
C ARG A 280 -4.10 11.16 6.41
N ARG A 281 -4.97 11.97 6.99
CA ARG A 281 -6.41 12.00 6.69
C ARG A 281 -6.85 13.24 5.90
N LEU A 282 -5.92 14.16 5.63
CA LEU A 282 -6.24 15.36 4.86
C LEU A 282 -6.06 15.10 3.35
N PRO A 283 -6.85 15.77 2.50
CA PRO A 283 -6.62 15.74 1.07
C PRO A 283 -5.18 16.15 0.71
N TYR A 284 -4.63 15.58 -0.36
CA TYR A 284 -3.24 15.83 -0.76
C TYR A 284 -2.89 17.30 -0.98
N TYR A 285 -3.84 18.12 -1.44
CA TYR A 285 -3.63 19.57 -1.60
C TYR A 285 -3.41 20.31 -0.27
N CYS A 286 -3.99 19.82 0.84
CA CYS A 286 -3.73 20.36 2.17
C CYS A 286 -2.29 20.09 2.59
N ILE A 287 -1.71 18.95 2.17
CA ILE A 287 -0.33 18.59 2.50
C ILE A 287 0.65 19.49 1.72
N GLU A 288 0.39 19.73 0.43
CA GLU A 288 1.16 20.70 -0.36
C GLU A 288 1.13 22.10 0.29
N SER A 289 -0.08 22.57 0.61
CA SER A 289 -0.28 23.90 1.21
C SER A 289 0.37 24.01 2.59
N ALA A 290 0.29 22.95 3.40
CA ALA A 290 0.99 22.87 4.69
C ALA A 290 2.50 22.97 4.51
N PHE A 291 3.06 22.18 3.60
CA PHE A 291 4.49 22.15 3.34
C PHE A 291 5.03 23.54 2.96
N ARG A 292 4.37 24.25 2.03
CA ARG A 292 4.80 25.59 1.59
C ARG A 292 4.78 26.64 2.71
N ARG A 293 3.92 26.45 3.71
CA ARG A 293 3.76 27.37 4.86
C ARG A 293 4.65 27.00 6.04
N MET A 294 5.15 25.77 6.09
CA MET A 294 6.05 25.30 7.13
C MET A 294 7.43 25.96 7.04
N ARG A 295 8.01 26.26 8.20
CA ARG A 295 9.38 26.80 8.32
C ARG A 295 10.26 25.86 9.13
N LEU A 296 11.47 25.64 8.67
CA LEU A 296 12.47 24.88 9.40
C LEU A 296 13.00 25.70 10.58
N ARG A 297 13.00 25.11 11.78
CA ARG A 297 13.62 25.66 12.99
C ARG A 297 14.70 24.69 13.48
N LYS A 298 15.94 25.17 13.59
CA LYS A 298 17.05 24.42 14.20
C LYS A 298 16.99 24.59 15.72
N LEU A 299 17.30 23.52 16.45
CA LEU A 299 17.20 23.43 17.91
C LEU A 299 18.45 22.77 18.47
N LYS A 300 18.80 23.14 19.70
CA LYS A 300 19.92 22.53 20.44
C LYS A 300 19.45 21.49 21.43
N LYS A 301 20.34 20.54 21.76
CA LYS A 301 20.13 19.61 22.88
C LYS A 301 19.75 20.38 24.15
N GLY A 302 18.67 19.94 24.81
CA GLY A 302 18.14 20.55 26.02
C GLY A 302 17.21 21.74 25.80
N GLU A 303 17.01 22.19 24.56
CA GLU A 303 16.08 23.27 24.24
C GLU A 303 14.63 22.76 24.29
N ASN A 304 13.76 23.50 24.99
CA ASN A 304 12.33 23.24 24.98
C ASN A 304 11.69 23.81 23.69
N VAL A 305 11.03 22.94 22.92
CA VAL A 305 10.25 23.32 21.74
C VAL A 305 8.87 23.81 22.13
N ILE A 306 8.31 23.20 23.18
CA ILE A 306 7.03 23.56 23.80
C ILE A 306 7.26 23.58 25.30
N SER A 307 6.75 24.59 26.00
CA SER A 307 6.66 24.61 27.46
C SER A 307 5.20 24.49 27.91
N ILE A 308 4.98 23.81 29.04
CA ILE A 308 3.65 23.67 29.65
C ILE A 308 3.09 25.04 30.01
N GLY A 309 1.79 25.23 29.80
CA GLY A 309 1.07 26.46 30.13
C GLY A 309 1.17 27.56 29.06
N GLU A 310 2.06 27.43 28.08
CA GLU A 310 2.13 28.39 26.97
C GLU A 310 0.89 28.31 26.06
N PRO A 311 0.56 29.36 25.31
CA PRO A 311 -0.46 29.27 24.28
C PRO A 311 -0.07 28.30 23.14
N GLY A 312 -1.05 27.54 22.64
CA GLY A 312 -0.89 26.75 21.42
C GLY A 312 -0.77 27.63 20.19
N ASN A 313 0.46 27.92 19.73
CA ASN A 313 0.72 28.85 18.62
C ASN A 313 1.24 28.19 17.34
N ALA A 314 1.65 26.91 17.41
CA ALA A 314 2.17 26.20 16.25
C ALA A 314 2.07 24.67 16.40
N TYR A 315 2.15 23.99 15.28
CA TYR A 315 2.25 22.54 15.13
C TYR A 315 3.65 22.19 14.63
N TYR A 316 4.20 21.07 15.07
CA TYR A 316 5.59 20.69 14.83
C TYR A 316 5.74 19.28 14.28
N ILE A 317 6.77 19.07 13.46
CA ILE A 317 7.22 17.75 12.99
C ILE A 317 8.73 17.65 13.15
N ILE A 318 9.24 16.57 13.74
CA ILE A 318 10.69 16.35 13.85
C ILE A 318 11.26 15.96 12.49
N THR A 319 12.23 16.73 12.00
CA THR A 319 12.97 16.43 10.76
C THR A 319 14.35 15.85 11.03
N GLU A 320 14.98 16.24 12.14
CA GLU A 320 16.28 15.72 12.56
C GLU A 320 16.34 15.67 14.09
N GLY A 321 16.95 14.63 14.63
CA GLY A 321 17.14 14.45 16.07
C GLY A 321 16.02 13.68 16.77
N ARG A 322 16.03 13.72 18.11
CA ARG A 322 15.01 13.14 18.99
C ARG A 322 14.60 14.12 20.08
N ALA A 323 13.39 13.97 20.59
CA ALA A 323 12.84 14.80 21.67
C ALA A 323 12.09 13.95 22.70
N GLU A 324 11.96 14.45 23.91
CA GLU A 324 11.13 13.83 24.96
C GLU A 324 9.93 14.70 25.30
N VAL A 325 8.79 14.05 25.48
CA VAL A 325 7.53 14.66 25.92
C VAL A 325 7.35 14.40 27.41
N PHE A 326 7.11 15.47 28.15
CA PHE A 326 6.80 15.46 29.56
C PHE A 326 5.41 16.04 29.78
N GLN A 327 4.60 15.40 30.62
CA GLN A 327 3.26 15.86 30.94
C GLN A 327 3.09 15.95 32.47
N ILE A 328 2.23 16.86 32.91
CA ILE A 328 1.80 16.94 34.30
C ILE A 328 0.36 16.39 34.35
N GLU A 329 0.21 15.14 34.78
CA GLU A 329 -1.11 14.52 34.98
C GLU A 329 -1.78 15.05 36.26
N ASN A 330 -0.98 15.28 37.32
CA ASN A 330 -1.41 15.87 38.59
C ASN A 330 -0.45 17.01 39.00
N PRO A 331 -0.94 18.20 39.40
CA PRO A 331 -0.08 19.31 39.85
C PRO A 331 0.86 18.95 41.01
N SER A 332 0.50 17.90 41.77
CA SER A 332 1.21 17.40 42.94
C SER A 332 2.34 16.42 42.63
N GLU A 333 2.38 15.80 41.45
CA GLU A 333 3.28 14.66 41.12
C GLU A 333 4.44 15.03 40.19
N GLY A 334 4.60 16.31 39.85
CA GLY A 334 5.66 16.77 38.97
C GLY A 334 5.50 16.29 37.52
N GLU A 335 6.49 16.58 36.68
CA GLU A 335 6.48 16.20 35.28
C GLU A 335 6.88 14.74 35.09
N ARG A 336 6.07 13.96 34.35
CA ARG A 336 6.37 12.57 33.99
C ARG A 336 6.75 12.50 32.51
N LYS A 337 7.84 11.78 32.19
CA LYS A 337 8.14 11.40 30.79
C LYS A 337 7.04 10.48 30.27
N VAL A 338 6.42 10.88 29.16
CA VAL A 338 5.31 10.15 28.52
C VAL A 338 5.84 9.33 27.35
N VAL A 339 6.58 9.97 26.45
CA VAL A 339 7.03 9.35 25.20
C VAL A 339 8.31 10.03 24.68
N GLU A 340 9.09 9.30 23.88
CA GLU A 340 10.20 9.83 23.09
C GLU A 340 9.76 9.93 21.63
N LEU A 341 10.04 11.08 21.02
CA LEU A 341 9.72 11.40 19.65
C LEU A 341 10.99 11.31 18.78
N SER A 342 10.81 10.82 17.57
CA SER A 342 11.81 10.57 16.55
C SER A 342 11.45 11.25 15.23
N VAL A 343 12.33 11.18 14.23
CA VAL A 343 12.10 11.79 12.91
C VAL A 343 10.79 11.30 12.29
N GLY A 344 9.95 12.25 11.88
CA GLY A 344 8.61 12.01 11.34
C GLY A 344 7.49 12.09 12.39
N ASP A 345 7.82 12.02 13.68
CA ASP A 345 6.84 12.23 14.74
C ASP A 345 6.43 13.71 14.79
N ALA A 346 5.15 13.92 15.06
CA ALA A 346 4.54 15.24 15.11
C ALA A 346 3.88 15.50 16.46
N PHE A 347 3.80 16.77 16.83
CA PHE A 347 3.32 17.18 18.14
C PHE A 347 2.80 18.62 18.17
N GLY A 348 2.04 18.94 19.22
CA GLY A 348 1.54 20.27 19.49
C GLY A 348 0.18 20.60 18.84
N GLU A 349 -0.53 19.61 18.32
CA GLU A 349 -1.86 19.76 17.75
C GLU A 349 -2.98 19.96 18.77
N GLU A 350 -2.84 19.38 19.97
CA GLU A 350 -3.92 19.36 20.96
C GLU A 350 -4.34 20.78 21.35
N ALA A 351 -3.37 21.64 21.67
CA ALA A 351 -3.60 23.03 22.04
C ALA A 351 -4.20 23.85 20.88
N LEU A 352 -3.88 23.50 19.63
CA LEU A 352 -4.45 24.16 18.46
C LEU A 352 -5.90 23.74 18.22
N ILE A 353 -6.23 22.47 18.45
CA ILE A 353 -7.58 21.92 18.22
C ILE A 353 -8.52 22.30 19.37
N SER A 354 -8.08 22.09 20.62
CA SER A 354 -8.89 22.33 21.82
C SER A 354 -9.00 23.80 22.22
N GLY A 355 -8.09 24.65 21.72
CA GLY A 355 -7.95 26.05 22.13
C GLY A 355 -7.39 26.24 23.54
N ARG A 356 -6.95 25.16 24.20
CA ARG A 356 -6.32 25.20 25.54
C ARG A 356 -4.84 25.58 25.43
N THR A 357 -4.21 25.87 26.58
CA THR A 357 -2.75 26.01 26.69
C THR A 357 -2.06 24.66 26.52
N ARG A 358 -0.74 24.69 26.33
CA ARG A 358 0.11 23.50 26.24
C ARG A 358 -0.02 22.66 27.51
N SER A 359 -0.41 21.41 27.33
CA SER A 359 -0.53 20.36 28.36
C SER A 359 0.81 19.65 28.60
N GLU A 360 1.76 19.80 27.68
CA GLU A 360 3.00 19.03 27.62
C GLU A 360 4.21 19.95 27.40
N ARG A 361 5.38 19.51 27.87
CA ARG A 361 6.69 20.10 27.56
C ARG A 361 7.41 19.15 26.63
N VAL A 362 7.98 19.68 25.55
CA VAL A 362 8.76 18.90 24.58
C VAL A 362 10.18 19.43 24.55
N CYS A 363 11.16 18.59 24.84
CA CYS A 363 12.58 18.98 24.95
C CYS A 363 13.47 18.13 24.05
N MET A 364 14.40 18.77 23.34
CA MET A 364 15.31 18.07 22.45
C MET A 364 16.35 17.24 23.23
N LEU A 365 16.51 15.97 22.87
CA LEU A 365 17.54 15.08 23.43
C LEU A 365 18.92 15.27 22.79
N GLU A 366 18.94 15.78 21.57
CA GLU A 366 20.11 16.01 20.75
C GLU A 366 19.90 17.23 19.85
N ASP A 367 20.98 17.78 19.28
CA ASP A 367 20.87 18.83 18.27
C ASP A 367 20.05 18.33 17.08
N GLY A 368 19.13 19.14 16.60
CA GLY A 368 18.18 18.71 15.57
C GLY A 368 17.39 19.85 14.96
N SER A 369 16.34 19.49 14.24
CA SER A 369 15.47 20.45 13.56
C SER A 369 14.02 19.97 13.50
N VAL A 370 13.10 20.94 13.48
CA VAL A 370 11.67 20.72 13.35
C VAL A 370 11.09 21.59 12.24
N LEU A 371 10.05 21.09 11.56
CA LEU A 371 9.16 21.92 10.75
C LEU A 371 8.09 22.54 11.63
N VAL A 372 7.84 23.83 11.45
CA VAL A 372 6.88 24.62 12.24
C VAL A 372 5.78 25.12 11.32
N LEU A 373 4.52 24.78 11.62
CA LEU A 373 3.32 25.35 11.00
C LEU A 373 2.61 26.22 12.04
N ASN A 374 2.42 27.50 11.76
CA ASN A 374 1.76 28.39 12.73
C ASN A 374 0.26 28.07 12.88
N LYS A 375 -0.34 28.62 13.95
CA LYS A 375 -1.75 28.38 14.31
C LYS A 375 -2.74 28.77 13.21
N ASP A 376 -2.54 29.92 12.57
CA ASP A 376 -3.48 30.44 11.58
C ASP A 376 -3.47 29.57 10.32
N ASP A 377 -2.27 29.23 9.83
CA ASP A 377 -2.10 28.31 8.71
C ASP A 377 -2.67 26.92 9.03
N PHE A 378 -2.42 26.40 10.24
CA PHE A 378 -2.98 25.13 10.70
C PHE A 378 -4.51 25.14 10.74
N HIS A 379 -5.13 26.21 11.26
CA HIS A 379 -6.58 26.34 11.28
C HIS A 379 -7.18 26.50 9.89
N GLU A 380 -6.54 27.23 8.99
CA GLU A 380 -6.99 27.37 7.61
C GLU A 380 -7.04 26.01 6.91
N LEU A 381 -5.96 25.22 7.04
CA LEU A 381 -5.82 23.90 6.40
C LEU A 381 -6.82 22.87 6.92
N ILE A 382 -7.27 23.00 8.18
CA ILE A 382 -8.16 22.04 8.83
C ILE A 382 -9.64 22.46 8.78
N LYS A 383 -9.95 23.77 8.82
CA LYS A 383 -11.33 24.26 8.94
C LYS A 383 -12.03 24.54 7.61
N LYS A 384 -11.31 24.68 6.50
CA LYS A 384 -11.91 24.97 5.18
C LYS A 384 -11.43 23.97 4.13
N PRO A 385 -12.26 23.02 3.68
CA PRO A 385 -11.99 22.41 2.39
C PRO A 385 -12.08 23.53 1.33
N LEU A 386 -10.93 23.95 0.79
CA LEU A 386 -10.85 24.96 -0.27
C LEU A 386 -11.59 24.49 -1.54
N VAL A 387 -11.88 23.19 -1.62
CA VAL A 387 -12.56 22.53 -2.73
C VAL A 387 -13.91 22.01 -2.27
N THR A 388 -14.96 22.45 -2.95
CA THR A 388 -16.32 21.91 -2.77
C THR A 388 -16.42 20.64 -3.60
N SER A 389 -16.77 19.52 -2.97
CA SER A 389 -17.08 18.26 -3.66
C SER A 389 -18.59 18.08 -3.79
N VAL A 390 -19.04 17.58 -4.94
CA VAL A 390 -20.44 17.26 -5.23
C VAL A 390 -20.57 15.80 -5.63
N ASN A 391 -21.62 15.12 -5.17
CA ASN A 391 -21.90 13.76 -5.60
C ASN A 391 -22.39 13.72 -7.07
N ALA A 392 -22.41 12.53 -7.66
CA ALA A 392 -22.75 12.34 -9.07
C ALA A 392 -24.13 12.89 -9.45
N ARG A 393 -25.13 12.80 -8.56
CA ARG A 393 -26.49 13.29 -8.85
C ARG A 393 -26.50 14.82 -8.96
N VAL A 394 -25.88 15.51 -8.02
CA VAL A 394 -25.76 16.98 -8.04
C VAL A 394 -24.94 17.43 -9.25
N ALA A 395 -23.84 16.73 -9.53
CA ALA A 395 -23.01 17.01 -10.70
C ALA A 395 -23.81 16.92 -12.01
N MET A 396 -24.68 15.93 -12.19
CA MET A 396 -25.55 15.85 -13.37
C MET A 396 -26.43 17.10 -13.55
N SER A 397 -27.12 17.54 -12.49
CA SER A 397 -27.92 18.77 -12.55
C SER A 397 -27.10 20.02 -12.84
N MET A 398 -25.84 20.05 -12.39
CA MET A 398 -24.91 21.13 -12.69
C MET A 398 -24.48 21.11 -14.16
N LEU A 399 -24.25 19.93 -14.75
CA LEU A 399 -23.97 19.79 -16.19
C LEU A 399 -25.15 20.29 -17.04
N GLU A 400 -26.37 19.92 -16.66
CA GLU A 400 -27.61 20.43 -17.30
C GLU A 400 -27.74 21.95 -17.18
N SER A 401 -27.16 22.54 -16.14
CA SER A 401 -27.13 23.99 -15.91
C SER A 401 -25.93 24.70 -16.58
N GLY A 402 -25.16 24.01 -17.42
CA GLY A 402 -24.08 24.58 -18.21
C GLY A 402 -22.67 24.47 -17.60
N TYR A 403 -22.47 23.67 -16.55
CA TYR A 403 -21.11 23.34 -16.10
C TYR A 403 -20.39 22.46 -17.14
N ARG A 404 -19.07 22.62 -17.23
CA ARG A 404 -18.20 21.85 -18.13
C ARG A 404 -17.42 20.80 -17.33
N LEU A 405 -17.22 19.63 -17.92
CA LEU A 405 -16.40 18.57 -17.32
C LEU A 405 -14.92 18.76 -17.67
N LEU A 406 -14.07 18.62 -16.65
CA LEU A 406 -12.62 18.57 -16.80
C LEU A 406 -12.11 17.23 -16.23
N ASP A 407 -11.56 16.40 -17.10
CA ASP A 407 -10.86 15.17 -16.76
C ASP A 407 -9.37 15.48 -16.58
N VAL A 408 -8.85 15.21 -15.38
CA VAL A 408 -7.44 15.48 -15.05
C VAL A 408 -6.59 14.21 -14.95
N ARG A 409 -7.08 13.11 -15.53
CA ARG A 409 -6.34 11.85 -15.65
C ARG A 409 -5.36 11.86 -16.81
N TYR A 410 -4.57 10.79 -16.92
CA TYR A 410 -3.74 10.55 -18.09
C TYR A 410 -4.58 10.21 -19.33
N LEU A 411 -4.04 10.47 -20.53
CA LEU A 411 -4.70 10.18 -21.80
C LEU A 411 -5.12 8.71 -21.91
N GLU A 412 -4.26 7.80 -21.48
CA GLU A 412 -4.51 6.36 -21.49
C GLU A 412 -5.78 5.98 -20.70
N GLU A 413 -6.04 6.65 -19.58
CA GLU A 413 -7.25 6.47 -18.76
C GLU A 413 -8.50 7.10 -19.40
N TYR A 414 -8.34 8.26 -20.04
CA TYR A 414 -9.42 8.97 -20.74
C TYR A 414 -9.92 8.19 -21.97
N GLU A 415 -9.00 7.57 -22.72
CA GLU A 415 -9.34 6.70 -23.84
C GLU A 415 -9.98 5.38 -23.40
N GLU A 416 -9.56 4.82 -22.26
CA GLU A 416 -10.13 3.60 -21.68
C GLU A 416 -11.61 3.80 -21.36
N VAL A 417 -11.91 4.84 -20.58
CA VAL A 417 -13.27 5.22 -20.19
C VAL A 417 -13.29 6.66 -19.68
N ARG A 418 -14.30 7.46 -20.05
CA ARG A 418 -14.48 8.85 -19.65
C ARG A 418 -15.96 9.20 -19.50
N ILE A 419 -16.26 10.35 -18.90
CA ILE A 419 -17.60 10.93 -18.91
C ILE A 419 -17.78 11.70 -20.23
N PRO A 420 -18.90 11.52 -20.97
CA PRO A 420 -19.15 12.21 -22.24
C PRO A 420 -18.97 13.74 -22.14
N GLY A 421 -18.37 14.34 -23.16
CA GLY A 421 -18.15 15.79 -23.24
C GLY A 421 -17.04 16.34 -22.34
N ALA A 422 -16.29 15.49 -21.63
CA ALA A 422 -15.19 15.93 -20.78
C ALA A 422 -13.98 16.46 -21.58
N ILE A 423 -13.48 17.62 -21.16
CA ILE A 423 -12.21 18.19 -21.62
C ILE A 423 -11.07 17.47 -20.90
N LEU A 424 -10.07 17.00 -21.63
CA LEU A 424 -8.90 16.36 -21.03
C LEU A 424 -7.74 17.36 -20.86
N ILE A 425 -7.35 17.61 -19.62
CA ILE A 425 -6.07 18.24 -19.28
C ILE A 425 -5.50 17.50 -18.08
N PRO A 426 -4.52 16.58 -18.28
CA PRO A 426 -3.92 15.83 -17.19
C PRO A 426 -3.40 16.74 -16.08
N LEU A 427 -3.55 16.34 -14.80
CA LEU A 427 -3.15 17.16 -13.65
C LEU A 427 -1.71 17.67 -13.78
N ILE A 428 -0.80 16.82 -14.25
CA ILE A 428 0.62 17.12 -14.45
C ILE A 428 0.87 18.27 -15.45
N GLU A 429 -0.05 18.46 -16.40
CA GLU A 429 0.04 19.51 -17.42
C GLU A 429 -0.82 20.73 -17.09
N LEU A 430 -1.69 20.63 -16.07
CA LEU A 430 -2.75 21.58 -15.81
C LEU A 430 -2.24 23.00 -15.57
N ARG A 431 -1.14 23.18 -14.84
CA ARG A 431 -0.57 24.51 -14.61
C ARG A 431 -0.10 25.17 -15.90
N ALA A 432 0.59 24.41 -16.76
CA ALA A 432 1.08 24.90 -18.04
C ALA A 432 -0.05 25.18 -19.04
N ARG A 433 -1.11 24.36 -19.00
CA ARG A 433 -2.24 24.40 -19.93
C ARG A 433 -3.49 25.10 -19.38
N VAL A 434 -3.39 25.76 -18.23
CA VAL A 434 -4.54 26.43 -17.58
C VAL A 434 -5.18 27.49 -18.50
N HIS A 435 -4.36 28.11 -19.36
CA HIS A 435 -4.78 29.11 -20.34
C HIS A 435 -5.70 28.56 -21.44
N GLU A 436 -5.78 27.24 -21.62
CA GLU A 436 -6.74 26.59 -22.52
C GLU A 436 -8.17 26.59 -21.95
N LEU A 437 -8.30 26.84 -20.63
CA LEU A 437 -9.57 26.98 -19.94
C LEU A 437 -9.91 28.46 -19.77
N SER A 438 -11.20 28.80 -19.78
CA SER A 438 -11.64 30.18 -19.56
C SER A 438 -12.23 30.34 -18.15
N PRO A 439 -11.74 31.29 -17.35
CA PRO A 439 -12.24 31.55 -15.99
C PRO A 439 -13.73 31.91 -15.91
N GLY A 440 -14.34 32.35 -17.02
CA GLY A 440 -15.77 32.68 -17.08
C GLY A 440 -16.70 31.44 -17.14
N PHE A 441 -16.17 30.24 -17.37
CA PHE A 441 -16.94 29.01 -17.30
C PHE A 441 -16.89 28.37 -15.93
N LYS A 442 -17.90 27.55 -15.68
CA LYS A 442 -18.06 26.76 -14.46
C LYS A 442 -17.59 25.33 -14.72
N TYR A 443 -16.82 24.75 -13.80
CA TYR A 443 -16.18 23.45 -14.03
C TYR A 443 -16.50 22.43 -12.94
N ILE A 444 -16.81 21.21 -13.38
CA ILE A 444 -16.80 20.00 -12.56
C ILE A 444 -15.55 19.22 -12.94
N ILE A 445 -14.62 19.08 -12.00
CA ILE A 445 -13.37 18.37 -12.22
C ILE A 445 -13.49 16.96 -11.68
N TYR A 446 -13.03 15.97 -12.43
CA TYR A 446 -12.97 14.61 -11.95
C TYR A 446 -11.65 13.94 -12.33
N CYS A 447 -11.31 12.91 -11.56
CA CYS A 447 -10.28 11.95 -11.90
C CYS A 447 -10.79 10.53 -11.64
N ARG A 448 -9.90 9.58 -11.32
CA ARG A 448 -10.29 8.21 -10.99
C ARG A 448 -11.10 8.14 -9.69
N SER A 449 -10.51 8.63 -8.59
CA SER A 449 -10.96 8.43 -7.19
C SER A 449 -11.19 9.74 -6.41
N ALA A 450 -11.14 10.89 -7.09
CA ALA A 450 -11.18 12.25 -6.55
C ALA A 450 -9.90 12.78 -5.87
N ASN A 451 -8.81 12.02 -5.89
CA ASN A 451 -7.53 12.47 -5.30
C ASN A 451 -6.87 13.58 -6.14
N ARG A 452 -6.65 13.33 -7.44
CA ARG A 452 -6.08 14.30 -8.40
C ARG A 452 -6.99 15.51 -8.68
N SER A 453 -8.31 15.30 -8.78
CA SER A 453 -9.26 16.37 -9.13
C SER A 453 -9.42 17.44 -8.05
N LYS A 454 -9.24 17.09 -6.77
CA LYS A 454 -9.20 18.09 -5.69
C LYS A 454 -7.99 19.01 -5.81
N VAL A 455 -6.82 18.46 -6.15
CA VAL A 455 -5.62 19.27 -6.39
C VAL A 455 -5.83 20.17 -7.60
N ALA A 456 -6.38 19.63 -8.69
CA ALA A 456 -6.72 20.42 -9.86
C ALA A 456 -7.72 21.55 -9.56
N ALA A 457 -8.75 21.29 -8.74
CA ALA A 457 -9.71 22.31 -8.35
C ALA A 457 -9.06 23.45 -7.57
N MET A 458 -8.09 23.14 -6.71
CA MET A 458 -7.30 24.16 -6.03
C MET A 458 -6.46 24.98 -7.01
N ILE A 459 -5.78 24.32 -7.97
CA ILE A 459 -4.98 25.00 -9.00
C ILE A 459 -5.84 25.98 -9.80
N LEU A 460 -7.04 25.58 -10.22
CA LEU A 460 -7.95 26.48 -10.93
C LEU A 460 -8.40 27.65 -10.04
N LYS A 461 -8.76 27.40 -8.78
CA LYS A 461 -9.12 28.48 -7.85
C LYS A 461 -7.99 29.50 -7.64
N GLN A 462 -6.74 29.03 -7.56
CA GLN A 462 -5.55 29.90 -7.50
C GLN A 462 -5.35 30.73 -8.78
N ASN A 463 -5.87 30.27 -9.91
CA ASN A 463 -5.84 30.96 -11.20
C ASN A 463 -7.15 31.73 -11.48
N ASN A 464 -7.86 32.15 -10.43
CA ASN A 464 -9.07 32.98 -10.49
C ASN A 464 -10.29 32.32 -11.15
N PHE A 465 -10.39 30.99 -11.12
CA PHE A 465 -11.63 30.29 -11.46
C PHE A 465 -12.52 30.21 -10.21
N GLU A 466 -13.62 30.95 -10.19
CA GLU A 466 -14.48 31.04 -9.00
C GLU A 466 -15.40 29.82 -8.83
N GLU A 467 -16.00 29.35 -9.94
CA GLU A 467 -16.98 28.27 -9.94
C GLU A 467 -16.38 26.92 -10.34
N VAL A 468 -15.66 26.32 -9.38
CA VAL A 468 -15.00 25.03 -9.55
C VAL A 468 -15.39 24.06 -8.43
N VAL A 469 -15.89 22.88 -8.82
CA VAL A 469 -16.24 21.79 -7.92
C VAL A 469 -15.55 20.47 -8.32
N ASP A 470 -15.29 19.63 -7.34
CA ASP A 470 -14.77 18.26 -7.50
C ASP A 470 -15.92 17.25 -7.56
N LEU A 471 -15.82 16.25 -8.43
CA LEU A 471 -16.74 15.11 -8.46
C LEU A 471 -16.36 14.11 -7.38
N GLU A 472 -17.20 13.98 -6.35
CA GLU A 472 -16.95 13.12 -5.20
C GLU A 472 -16.75 11.64 -5.61
N GLY A 473 -15.60 11.08 -5.26
CA GLY A 473 -15.23 9.70 -5.58
C GLY A 473 -14.85 9.45 -7.04
N GLY A 474 -14.78 10.52 -7.87
CA GLY A 474 -14.34 10.47 -9.26
C GLY A 474 -15.23 9.60 -10.15
N ILE A 475 -14.70 9.22 -11.31
CA ILE A 475 -15.43 8.42 -12.31
C ILE A 475 -15.79 7.00 -11.82
N ILE A 476 -15.12 6.49 -10.78
CA ILE A 476 -15.46 5.19 -10.18
C ILE A 476 -16.88 5.22 -9.60
N LYS A 477 -17.26 6.32 -8.94
CA LYS A 477 -18.60 6.50 -8.36
C LYS A 477 -19.62 7.11 -9.31
N TRP A 478 -19.25 7.35 -10.57
CA TRP A 478 -20.17 7.86 -11.59
C TRP A 478 -21.11 6.74 -12.06
N PRO A 479 -22.43 6.83 -11.80
CA PRO A 479 -23.39 5.77 -12.14
C PRO A 479 -24.06 5.97 -13.51
N TYR A 480 -23.80 7.09 -14.19
CA TYR A 480 -24.40 7.43 -15.47
C TYR A 480 -23.54 6.98 -16.65
N GLU A 481 -23.93 7.39 -17.86
CA GLU A 481 -23.25 7.06 -19.11
C GLU A 481 -21.76 7.41 -19.07
N LYS A 482 -20.99 6.52 -19.69
CA LYS A 482 -19.55 6.62 -19.90
C LYS A 482 -19.27 6.30 -21.36
N GLU A 483 -18.21 6.86 -21.91
CA GLU A 483 -17.71 6.57 -23.25
C GLU A 483 -16.28 6.05 -23.20
N GLY A 484 -15.83 5.32 -24.22
CA GLY A 484 -14.45 4.85 -24.33
C GLY A 484 -14.37 3.43 -24.82
N LEU A 485 -13.14 2.93 -24.97
CA LEU A 485 -12.85 1.62 -25.57
C LEU A 485 -13.50 0.46 -24.81
N MET A 486 -13.63 0.55 -23.49
CA MET A 486 -14.29 -0.49 -22.69
C MET A 486 -15.82 -0.48 -22.83
N VAL A 487 -16.42 0.64 -23.24
CA VAL A 487 -17.88 0.75 -23.42
C VAL A 487 -18.28 0.25 -24.81
N SER A 488 -17.49 0.56 -25.84
CA SER A 488 -17.70 0.04 -27.20
C SER A 488 -17.61 -1.49 -27.32
N ASN A 489 -16.90 -2.15 -26.39
CA ASN A 489 -16.78 -3.61 -26.35
C ASN A 489 -17.92 -4.31 -25.58
N ASN A 490 -18.84 -3.55 -24.96
CA ASN A 490 -20.00 -4.07 -24.21
C ASN A 490 -21.33 -3.88 -24.97
N ILE A 491 -21.30 -3.82 -26.32
CA ILE A 491 -22.53 -3.83 -27.13
C ILE A 491 -23.08 -5.27 -27.20
N LEU A 492 -23.67 -5.71 -26.10
CA LEU A 492 -24.88 -6.53 -26.13
C LEU A 492 -25.91 -5.79 -25.27
N LYS A 493 -26.85 -5.16 -25.98
CA LYS A 493 -28.08 -4.59 -25.46
C LYS A 493 -28.69 -5.56 -24.45
N ASN A 494 -28.91 -5.12 -23.22
CA ASN A 494 -30.06 -5.59 -22.48
C ASN A 494 -31.07 -4.45 -22.49
N ASP A 495 -32.04 -4.65 -23.37
CA ASP A 495 -33.29 -3.91 -23.40
C ASP A 495 -33.89 -3.82 -22.00
N LYS A 496 -34.26 -2.60 -21.64
CA LYS A 496 -35.22 -2.32 -20.57
C LYS A 496 -36.53 -3.06 -20.86
N PRO A 497 -37.30 -3.34 -19.82
CA PRO A 497 -38.66 -2.82 -19.76
C PRO A 497 -38.70 -1.49 -19.00
#